data_AF-A0A3N4PAR1-F1
#
_entry.id   AF-A0A3N4PAR1-F1
#
_cell.length_a   1.000
_cell.length_b   1.000
_cell.length_c   1.000
_cell.angle_alpha   90.00
_cell.angle_beta   90.00
_cell.angle_gamma   90.00
#
_symmetry.space_group_name_H-M   'P 1'
#
loop_
_entity.id
_entity.type
_entity.pdbx_description
1 polymer ?
#
loop_
_entity_poly.entity_id
_entity_poly.type
_entity_poly.pdbx_seq_one_letter_code
_entity_poly.pdbx_strand_id
1 'polypeptide(L)'
;MFKVGEIVVCVNAKRRWYRLGGLKENEMYTVTGFNPYDGGLILKEVKSPRSGYNAFAANRFRKVDYAFATNLLEELQSQQQPIPTPEISPELQPQKFEITSLN
;
A
#
# COMPACT_ATOMS: atom_id res chain seq x y z
N MET A 1 -12.11 -3.66 18.11
CA MET A 1 -11.27 -2.81 18.99
C MET A 1 -9.86 -2.72 18.41
N PHE A 2 -9.27 -1.52 18.37
CA PHE A 2 -7.90 -1.29 17.88
C PHE A 2 -6.85 -1.70 18.91
N LYS A 3 -5.61 -1.94 18.47
CA LYS A 3 -4.46 -2.28 19.34
C LYS A 3 -3.27 -1.36 19.10
N VAL A 4 -2.42 -1.18 20.12
CA VAL A 4 -1.12 -0.51 19.93
C VAL A 4 -0.25 -1.34 19.00
N GLY A 5 0.45 -0.68 18.08
CA GLY A 5 1.22 -1.28 17.00
C GLY A 5 0.39 -1.67 15.77
N GLU A 6 -0.95 -1.55 15.83
CA GLU A 6 -1.81 -1.88 14.70
C GLU A 6 -1.74 -0.79 13.62
N ILE A 7 -1.72 -1.22 12.35
CA ILE A 7 -1.85 -0.33 11.19
C ILE A 7 -3.33 -0.13 10.88
N VAL A 8 -3.73 1.12 10.75
CA VAL A 8 -5.10 1.53 10.45
C VAL A 8 -5.15 2.46 9.26
N VAL A 9 -6.23 2.41 8.48
CA VAL A 9 -6.47 3.30 7.35
C VAL A 9 -7.42 4.41 7.79
N CYS A 10 -7.05 5.66 7.50
CA CYS A 10 -7.95 6.79 7.70
C CYS A 10 -9.03 6.80 6.61
N VAL A 11 -10.28 6.57 7.00
CA VAL A 11 -11.45 6.66 6.12
C VAL A 11 -12.13 8.03 6.17
N ASN A 12 -11.72 8.90 7.11
CA ASN A 12 -12.26 10.26 7.19
C ASN A 12 -11.23 11.26 7.74
N ALA A 13 -10.61 12.01 6.84
CA ALA A 13 -9.62 13.04 7.15
C ALA A 13 -10.21 14.43 7.44
N LYS A 14 -11.54 14.63 7.28
CA LYS A 14 -12.18 15.95 7.36
C LYS A 14 -12.93 16.16 8.68
N ARG A 15 -13.02 17.41 9.14
CA ARG A 15 -14.04 17.82 10.11
C ARG A 15 -14.81 19.01 9.56
N ARG A 16 -15.95 18.71 8.92
CA ARG A 16 -16.97 19.63 8.38
C ARG A 16 -16.45 20.68 7.37
N TRP A 17 -15.54 21.57 7.77
CA TRP A 17 -15.08 22.72 6.99
C TRP A 17 -13.54 22.86 6.89
N TYR A 18 -12.73 22.00 7.54
CA TYR A 18 -11.25 22.06 7.46
C TYR A 18 -10.56 20.69 7.68
N ARG A 19 -9.28 20.60 7.27
CA ARG A 19 -8.41 19.42 7.45
C ARG A 19 -7.91 19.32 8.90
N LEU A 20 -7.97 18.14 9.50
CA LEU A 20 -7.48 17.90 10.85
C LEU A 20 -6.04 17.35 10.81
N GLY A 21 -5.07 18.18 11.17
CA GLY A 21 -3.81 17.66 11.73
C GLY A 21 -3.00 16.74 10.84
N GLY A 22 -2.94 17.01 9.54
CA GLY A 22 -2.14 16.21 8.60
C GLY A 22 -2.76 14.88 8.19
N LEU A 23 -3.93 14.49 8.70
CA LEU A 23 -4.62 13.29 8.23
C LEU A 23 -4.98 13.40 6.74
N LYS A 24 -4.79 12.30 6.01
CA LYS A 24 -5.26 12.12 4.64
C LYS A 24 -6.12 10.87 4.55
N GLU A 25 -7.12 10.95 3.69
CA GLU A 25 -8.01 9.83 3.41
C GLU A 25 -7.25 8.75 2.64
N ASN A 26 -7.52 7.49 2.97
CA ASN A 26 -6.85 6.29 2.46
C ASN A 26 -5.35 6.16 2.82
N GLU A 27 -4.83 7.03 3.69
CA GLU A 27 -3.47 6.89 4.22
C GLU A 27 -3.46 5.98 5.44
N MET A 28 -2.38 5.21 5.58
CA MET A 28 -2.16 4.26 6.67
C MET A 28 -1.36 4.92 7.80
N TYR A 29 -1.70 4.57 9.03
CA TYR A 29 -1.07 5.09 10.23
C TYR A 29 -0.89 4.01 11.30
N THR A 30 0.11 4.18 12.15
CA THR A 30 0.42 3.24 13.23
C THR A 30 -0.16 3.75 14.54
N VAL A 31 -0.97 2.94 15.21
CA VAL A 31 -1.51 3.26 16.54
C VAL A 31 -0.41 3.13 17.59
N THR A 32 -0.12 4.20 18.32
CA THR A 32 0.88 4.20 19.42
C THR A 32 0.24 4.25 20.80
N GLY A 33 -1.03 4.62 20.88
CA GLY A 33 -1.75 4.71 22.14
C GLY A 33 -3.19 5.16 21.96
N PHE A 34 -3.85 5.36 23.09
CA PHE A 34 -5.25 5.76 23.13
C PHE A 34 -5.44 6.92 24.11
N ASN A 35 -6.37 7.82 23.79
CA ASN A 35 -6.86 8.80 24.73
C ASN A 35 -7.67 8.07 25.83
N PRO A 36 -7.34 8.28 27.12
CA PRO A 36 -7.99 7.55 28.23
C PRO A 36 -9.49 7.88 28.40
N TYR A 37 -9.98 8.99 27.84
CA TYR A 37 -11.38 9.42 28.04
C TYR A 37 -12.34 8.94 26.96
N ASP A 38 -11.92 8.98 25.68
CA ASP A 38 -12.81 8.70 24.54
C ASP A 38 -12.31 7.54 23.65
N GLY A 39 -11.18 6.92 24.00
CA GLY A 39 -10.56 5.85 23.23
C GLY A 39 -10.05 6.29 21.85
N GLY A 40 -9.89 7.59 21.61
CA GLY A 40 -9.31 8.13 20.40
C GLY A 40 -7.89 7.60 20.16
N LEU A 41 -7.52 7.41 18.90
CA LEU A 41 -6.25 6.83 18.48
C LEU A 41 -5.16 7.89 18.47
N ILE A 42 -4.05 7.62 19.15
CA ILE A 42 -2.80 8.36 19.03
C ILE A 42 -1.98 7.68 17.93
N LEU A 43 -1.55 8.45 16.95
CA LEU A 43 -0.82 7.94 15.78
C LEU A 43 0.66 8.29 15.87
N LYS A 44 1.51 7.44 15.29
CA LYS A 44 2.97 7.66 15.24
C LYS A 44 3.33 8.82 14.32
N GLU A 45 2.68 8.88 13.16
CA GLU A 45 3.08 9.71 12.02
C GLU A 45 2.54 11.15 12.13
N VAL A 46 1.35 11.31 12.71
CA VAL A 46 0.66 12.61 12.79
C VAL A 46 0.04 12.82 14.17
N LYS A 47 0.07 14.07 14.64
CA LYS A 47 -0.50 14.46 15.93
C LYS A 47 -1.77 15.28 15.71
N SER A 48 -2.81 15.02 16.49
CA SER A 48 -4.04 15.80 16.44
C SER A 48 -3.83 17.20 17.04
N PRO A 49 -3.97 18.29 16.27
CA PRO A 49 -3.59 19.65 16.69
C PRO A 49 -4.52 20.25 17.75
N ARG A 50 -5.68 19.63 18.01
CA ARG A 50 -6.71 20.16 18.93
C ARG A 50 -7.09 19.19 20.05
N SER A 51 -6.37 18.07 20.18
CA SER A 51 -6.59 17.13 21.27
C SER A 51 -5.50 17.34 22.32
N GLY A 52 -5.89 17.49 23.59
CA GLY A 52 -4.92 17.52 24.71
C GLY A 52 -4.09 16.24 24.82
N TYR A 53 -4.58 15.14 24.24
CA TYR A 53 -3.91 13.84 24.16
C TYR A 53 -3.32 13.55 22.77
N ASN A 54 -3.31 14.53 21.86
CA ASN A 54 -2.88 14.36 20.47
C ASN A 54 -3.60 13.22 19.70
N ALA A 55 -4.79 12.82 20.17
CA ALA A 55 -5.55 11.71 19.62
C ALA A 55 -6.61 12.15 18.58
N PHE A 56 -6.91 11.24 17.65
CA PHE A 56 -7.99 11.36 16.67
C PHE A 56 -9.15 10.41 17.01
N ALA A 57 -10.38 10.79 16.66
CA ALA A 57 -11.54 9.95 16.95
C ALA A 57 -11.47 8.59 16.22
N ALA A 58 -11.76 7.50 16.95
CA ALA A 58 -11.61 6.13 16.45
C ALA A 58 -12.47 5.78 15.23
N ASN A 59 -13.66 6.38 15.11
CA ASN A 59 -14.57 6.19 13.98
C ASN A 59 -14.05 6.71 12.64
N ARG A 60 -12.90 7.41 12.64
CA ARG A 60 -12.23 7.89 11.43
C ARG A 60 -11.31 6.85 10.80
N PHE A 61 -11.12 5.72 11.47
CA PHE A 61 -10.19 4.70 11.04
C PHE A 61 -10.90 3.37 10.82
N ARG A 62 -10.36 2.58 9.90
CA ARG A 62 -10.67 1.15 9.75
C ARG A 62 -9.40 0.35 9.92
N LYS A 63 -9.56 -0.90 10.38
CA LYS A 63 -8.47 -1.86 10.40
C LYS A 63 -8.09 -2.23 8.97
N VAL A 64 -6.81 -2.47 8.73
CA VAL A 64 -6.37 -3.09 7.48
C VAL A 64 -6.73 -4.57 7.53
N ASP A 65 -7.52 -5.01 6.55
CA ASP A 65 -7.82 -6.42 6.35
C ASP A 65 -6.82 -7.03 5.37
N TYR A 66 -5.73 -7.57 5.92
CA TYR A 66 -4.70 -8.22 5.12
C TYR A 66 -5.20 -9.51 4.47
N ALA A 67 -6.15 -10.23 5.09
CA ALA A 67 -6.69 -11.45 4.52
C ALA A 67 -7.49 -11.14 3.25
N PHE A 68 -8.32 -10.09 3.29
CA PHE A 68 -8.99 -9.60 2.10
C PHE A 68 -8.00 -9.18 1.00
N ALA A 69 -6.96 -8.42 1.35
CA ALA A 69 -5.95 -7.97 0.39
C ALA A 69 -5.21 -9.15 -0.26
N THR A 70 -4.82 -10.17 0.52
CA THR A 70 -4.16 -11.37 0.02
C THR A 70 -5.08 -12.17 -0.91
N ASN A 71 -6.32 -12.43 -0.50
CA ASN A 71 -7.28 -13.18 -1.31
C ASN A 71 -7.55 -12.47 -2.65
N LEU A 72 -7.69 -11.14 -2.64
CA LEU A 72 -7.90 -10.36 -3.85
C LEU A 72 -6.68 -10.44 -4.80
N LEU A 73 -5.47 -10.38 -4.25
CA LEU A 73 -4.24 -10.51 -5.04
C LEU A 73 -4.11 -11.91 -5.66
N GLU A 74 -4.42 -12.95 -4.90
CA GLU A 74 -4.42 -14.34 -5.39
C GLU A 74 -5.46 -14.54 -6.51
N GLU A 75 -6.66 -13.96 -6.35
CA GLU A 75 -7.69 -14.00 -7.39
C GLU A 75 -7.21 -13.30 -8.67
N LEU A 76 -6.66 -12.10 -8.57
CA LEU A 76 -6.15 -11.35 -9.71
C LEU A 76 -4.98 -12.06 -10.41
N GLN A 77 -4.10 -12.73 -9.65
CA GLN A 77 -3.02 -13.55 -10.20
C GLN A 77 -3.56 -14.79 -10.91
N SER A 78 -4.61 -15.43 -10.39
CA SER A 78 -5.24 -16.59 -11.03
C SER A 78 -5.90 -16.27 -12.37
N GLN A 79 -6.33 -15.01 -12.56
CA GLN A 79 -6.93 -14.51 -13.78
C GLN A 79 -5.92 -14.00 -14.82
N GLN A 80 -4.65 -13.80 -14.44
CA GLN A 80 -3.61 -13.49 -15.41
C GLN A 80 -3.27 -14.76 -16.21
N GLN A 81 -3.60 -14.75 -17.50
CA GLN A 81 -3.06 -15.76 -18.43
C GLN A 81 -1.53 -15.72 -18.39
N PRO A 82 -0.84 -16.87 -18.48
CA PRO A 82 0.61 -16.88 -18.59
C PRO A 82 1.03 -15.99 -19.76
N ILE A 83 1.96 -15.08 -19.51
CA ILE A 83 2.60 -14.28 -20.55
C ILE A 83 3.12 -15.27 -21.60
N PRO A 84 2.72 -15.17 -22.89
CA PRO A 84 3.24 -16.07 -23.90
C PRO A 84 4.76 -15.95 -23.90
N THR A 85 5.43 -17.03 -23.55
CA THR A 85 6.88 -17.14 -23.62
C THR A 85 7.28 -16.73 -25.05
N PRO A 86 8.14 -15.73 -25.25
CA PRO A 86 8.63 -15.45 -26.59
C PRO A 86 9.34 -16.72 -27.09
N GLU A 87 8.88 -17.26 -28.21
CA GLU A 87 9.56 -18.36 -28.90
C GLU A 87 10.97 -17.86 -29.28
N ILE A 88 11.96 -18.25 -28.48
CA ILE A 88 13.36 -18.02 -28.81
C ILE A 88 13.65 -18.89 -30.03
N SER A 89 13.66 -18.28 -31.21
CA SER A 89 14.04 -18.95 -32.45
C SER A 89 15.50 -19.42 -32.33
N PRO A 90 15.81 -20.71 -32.53
CA PRO A 90 17.16 -21.22 -32.36
C PRO A 90 18.13 -20.61 -33.38
N GLU A 91 19.21 -20.03 -32.84
CA GLU A 91 20.53 -19.70 -33.41
C GLU A 91 20.65 -19.43 -34.92
N LEU A 92 20.96 -18.17 -35.25
CA LEU A 92 21.60 -17.80 -36.51
C LEU A 92 22.94 -18.55 -36.62
N GLN A 93 23.01 -19.52 -37.54
CA GLN A 93 24.26 -20.19 -37.89
C GLN A 93 25.28 -19.15 -38.42
N PRO A 94 26.57 -19.26 -38.08
CA PRO A 94 27.59 -18.34 -38.56
C PRO A 94 27.72 -18.44 -40.09
N GLN A 95 27.52 -17.32 -40.78
CA GLN A 95 27.78 -17.21 -42.22
C GLN A 95 29.29 -17.35 -42.47
N LYS A 96 29.69 -18.38 -43.22
CA LYS A 96 31.04 -18.47 -43.80
C LYS A 96 31.17 -17.42 -44.89
N PHE A 97 32.05 -16.44 -44.68
CA PHE A 97 32.50 -15.56 -45.76
C PHE A 97 33.68 -16.21 -46.47
N GLU A 98 33.52 -16.53 -47.75
CA GLU A 98 34.65 -16.90 -48.61
C GLU A 98 35.39 -15.63 -49.02
N ILE A 99 36.64 -15.49 -48.56
CA ILE A 99 37.53 -14.41 -48.97
C ILE A 99 38.13 -14.82 -50.32
N THR A 100 37.61 -14.29 -51.41
CA THR A 100 38.29 -14.35 -52.71
C THR A 100 39.52 -13.47 -52.66
N SER A 101 40.70 -14.11 -52.66
CA SER A 101 41.98 -13.43 -52.80
C SER A 101 42.14 -13.03 -54.27
N LEU A 102 42.04 -11.74 -54.58
CA LEU A 102 42.43 -11.20 -55.88
C LEU A 102 43.94 -11.02 -55.88
N ASN A 103 44.62 -11.77 -56.76
CA ASN A 103 46.02 -11.56 -57.15
C ASN A 103 46.19 -10.28 -57.96
#